data_AF-A0A356WST6-F1
#
_entry.id   AF-A0A356WST6-F1
#
_cell.length_a   1.000
_cell.length_b   1.000
_cell.length_c   1.000
_cell.angle_alpha   90.00
_cell.angle_beta   90.00
_cell.angle_gamma   90.00
#
_symmetry.space_group_name_H-M   'P 1'
#
loop_
_entity.id
_entity.type
_entity.pdbx_description
1 polymer ?
#
loop_
_entity_poly.entity_id
_entity_poly.type
_entity_poly.pdbx_seq_one_letter_code
_entity_poly.pdbx_strand_id
1 'polypeptide(L)'
;MLNIAITAGGTSEHIDGVRRLTNISTGLLGWYCLETILDYFCAEKRSDFHVTYLFTETAFRKALDKEQLPFVDFVPVTDAESVYHAVDALTKSVPV
;
A
#
# COMPACT_ATOMS: atom_id res chain seq x y z
N MET A 1 -2.25 -14.95 -11.93
CA MET A 1 -2.65 -13.67 -11.32
C MET A 1 -1.43 -13.08 -10.65
N LEU A 2 -1.01 -11.89 -11.04
CA LEU A 2 0.13 -11.16 -10.50
C LEU A 2 -0.31 -10.37 -9.26
N ASN A 3 0.29 -10.65 -8.10
CA ASN A 3 0.00 -9.92 -6.87
C ASN A 3 1.15 -8.94 -6.58
N ILE A 4 0.83 -7.67 -6.39
CA ILE A 4 1.81 -6.61 -6.15
C ILE A 4 1.53 -5.99 -4.79
N ALA A 5 2.53 -5.97 -3.91
CA ALA A 5 2.43 -5.24 -2.65
C ALA A 5 3.23 -3.94 -2.73
N ILE A 6 2.61 -2.83 -2.31
CA ILE A 6 3.27 -1.53 -2.19
C ILE A 6 3.12 -1.06 -0.75
N THR A 7 4.23 -0.70 -0.10
CA THR A 7 4.22 -0.06 1.23
C THR A 7 4.53 1.43 1.08
N ALA A 8 3.72 2.29 1.67
CA ALA A 8 3.87 3.74 1.52
C ALA A 8 3.66 4.53 2.82
N GLY A 9 4.44 5.60 2.95
CA GLY A 9 4.46 6.47 4.12
C GLY A 9 5.58 6.11 5.09
N GLY A 10 5.62 6.81 6.23
CA GLY A 10 6.53 6.50 7.33
C GLY A 10 5.79 5.97 8.55
N THR A 11 6.34 4.91 9.14
CA THR A 11 5.84 4.30 10.38
C THR A 11 6.04 5.23 11.58
N SER A 12 5.25 4.99 12.64
CA SER A 12 5.25 5.78 13.86
C SER A 12 5.20 4.90 15.10
N GLU A 13 6.35 4.74 15.76
CA GLU A 13 6.53 3.89 16.93
C GLU A 13 6.16 4.64 18.22
N HIS A 14 5.42 4.00 19.11
CA HIS A 14 5.05 4.59 20.41
C HIS A 14 6.24 4.63 21.38
N ILE A 15 6.46 5.79 22.00
CA ILE A 15 7.40 5.94 23.12
C ILE A 15 6.62 5.88 24.45
N ASP A 16 5.47 6.55 24.49
CA ASP A 16 4.51 6.52 25.60
C ASP A 16 3.09 6.83 25.07
N GLY A 17 2.15 7.13 25.98
CA GLY A 17 0.76 7.42 25.64
C GLY A 17 0.53 8.65 24.76
N VAL A 18 1.55 9.47 24.49
CA VAL A 18 1.45 10.68 23.66
C VAL A 18 2.57 10.75 22.61
N ARG A 19 3.82 10.51 23.00
CA ARG A 19 5.00 10.70 22.15
C ARG A 19 5.22 9.51 21.23
N ARG A 20 5.63 9.82 19.99
CA ARG A 20 5.94 8.83 18.95
C ARG A 20 7.22 9.19 18.22
N LEU A 21 7.96 8.18 17.77
CA LEU A 21 9.07 8.32 16.83
C LEU A 21 8.54 8.04 15.41
N THR A 22 8.46 9.08 14.58
CA THR A 22 7.80 9.00 13.27
C THR A 22 8.79 9.21 12.12
N ASN A 23 8.77 8.31 11.15
CA ASN A 23 9.44 8.51 9.88
C ASN A 23 8.64 9.51 9.03
N ILE A 24 9.29 10.54 8.48
CA ILE A 24 8.61 11.68 7.85
C ILE A 24 8.12 11.44 6.41
N SER A 25 8.35 10.23 5.86
CA SER A 25 7.97 9.93 4.48
C SER A 25 6.48 10.11 4.28
N THR A 26 6.11 10.89 3.27
CA THR A 26 4.71 11.08 2.85
C THR A 26 4.25 9.99 1.89
N GLY A 27 5.09 9.03 1.50
CA GLY A 27 4.70 7.96 0.59
C GLY A 27 4.35 8.39 -0.83
N LEU A 28 4.63 9.65 -1.23
CA LEU A 28 4.29 10.19 -2.55
C LEU A 28 4.84 9.34 -3.72
N LEU A 29 6.06 8.83 -3.59
CA LEU A 29 6.63 7.93 -4.60
C LEU A 29 5.85 6.61 -4.69
N GLY A 30 5.48 6.02 -3.55
CA GLY A 30 4.68 4.80 -3.53
C GLY A 30 3.34 4.99 -4.23
N TRP A 31 2.73 6.17 -4.07
CA TRP A 31 1.52 6.54 -4.79
C TRP A 31 1.74 6.61 -6.31
N TYR A 32 2.80 7.27 -6.78
CA TYR A 32 3.10 7.30 -8.21
C TYR A 32 3.42 5.92 -8.79
N CYS A 33 4.03 5.02 -8.01
CA CYS A 33 4.18 3.63 -8.41
C CYS A 33 2.83 2.95 -8.60
N LEU A 34 1.89 3.12 -7.65
CA LEU A 34 0.53 2.59 -7.76
C LEU A 34 -0.16 3.08 -9.04
N GLU A 35 -0.15 4.39 -9.30
CA GLU A 35 -0.76 4.97 -10.51
C GLU A 35 -0.15 4.39 -11.77
N THR A 36 1.18 4.39 -11.86
CA THR A 36 1.89 3.89 -13.05
C THR A 36 1.56 2.43 -13.33
N ILE A 37 1.45 1.60 -12.29
CA ILE A 37 1.08 0.18 -12.41
C ILE A 37 -0.36 0.03 -12.92
N LEU A 38 -1.30 0.75 -12.33
CA LEU A 38 -2.71 0.72 -12.72
C LEU A 38 -2.88 1.22 -14.16
N ASP A 39 -2.31 2.37 -14.50
CA ASP A 39 -2.39 2.96 -15.84
C ASP A 39 -1.83 2.01 -16.89
N TYR A 40 -0.67 1.41 -16.63
CA TYR A 40 -0.04 0.46 -17.55
C TYR A 40 -0.92 -0.78 -17.77
N PHE A 41 -1.38 -1.43 -16.71
CA PHE A 41 -2.16 -2.67 -16.86
C PHE A 41 -3.59 -2.45 -17.36
N CYS A 42 -4.23 -1.35 -17.00
CA CYS A 42 -5.52 -0.97 -17.57
C CYS A 42 -5.40 -0.65 -19.06
N ALA A 43 -4.33 0.04 -19.50
CA ALA A 43 -4.08 0.31 -20.92
C ALA A 43 -3.89 -0.98 -21.73
N GLU A 44 -3.19 -1.97 -21.16
CA GLU A 44 -3.02 -3.31 -21.73
C GLU A 44 -4.27 -4.21 -21.58
N LYS A 45 -5.34 -3.72 -20.96
CA LYS A 45 -6.58 -4.46 -20.65
C LYS A 45 -6.32 -5.77 -19.91
N ARG A 46 -5.28 -5.80 -19.06
CA ARG A 46 -5.00 -6.95 -18.21
C ARG A 46 -6.01 -7.01 -17.08
N SER A 47 -6.49 -8.22 -16.79
CA SER A 47 -7.38 -8.51 -15.67
C SER A 47 -6.76 -9.47 -14.66
N ASP A 48 -5.54 -9.93 -14.91
CA ASP A 48 -4.84 -10.95 -14.13
C ASP A 48 -3.84 -10.34 -13.14
N PHE A 49 -4.13 -9.16 -12.57
CA PHE A 49 -3.30 -8.51 -11.57
C PHE A 49 -4.12 -7.91 -10.42
N HIS A 50 -3.50 -7.76 -9.26
CA HIS A 50 -4.07 -7.08 -8.10
C HIS A 50 -2.99 -6.40 -7.28
N VAL A 51 -3.27 -5.20 -6.76
CA VAL A 51 -2.33 -4.41 -5.96
C VAL A 51 -2.85 -4.31 -4.52
N THR A 52 -2.04 -4.69 -3.55
CA THR A 52 -2.30 -4.35 -2.15
C THR A 52 -1.42 -3.17 -1.75
N TYR A 53 -2.05 -2.04 -1.47
CA TYR A 53 -1.40 -0.80 -1.07
C TYR A 53 -1.49 -0.63 0.45
N LEU A 54 -0.39 -0.94 1.15
CA LEU A 54 -0.23 -0.75 2.58
C LEU A 54 0.22 0.68 2.85
N PHE A 55 -0.50 1.40 3.72
CA PHE A 55 -0.26 2.82 3.89
C PHE A 55 -0.34 3.28 5.35
N THR A 56 0.49 4.28 5.70
CA THR A 56 0.34 4.99 6.97
C THR A 56 -0.65 6.15 6.86
N GLU A 57 -1.18 6.60 8.00
CA GLU A 57 -2.21 7.64 8.07
C GLU A 57 -1.88 8.88 7.21
N THR A 58 -0.64 9.36 7.32
CA THR A 58 -0.10 10.55 6.64
C THR A 58 0.37 10.30 5.21
N ALA A 59 0.32 9.06 4.72
CA ALA A 59 0.70 8.74 3.36
C ALA A 59 -0.23 9.43 2.35
N PHE A 60 0.37 10.03 1.32
CA PHE A 60 -0.32 10.69 0.23
C PHE A 60 -1.22 9.71 -0.52
N ARG A 61 -2.47 10.12 -0.73
CA ARG A 61 -3.49 9.41 -1.50
C ARG A 61 -4.39 10.41 -2.22
N LYS A 62 -4.81 10.10 -3.44
CA LYS A 62 -5.88 10.81 -4.17
C LYS A 62 -6.93 9.82 -4.65
N ALA A 63 -8.04 10.32 -5.19
CA ALA A 63 -9.05 9.44 -5.78
C ALA A 63 -8.47 8.72 -7.01
N LEU A 64 -8.72 7.43 -7.12
CA LEU A 64 -8.47 6.64 -8.32
C LEU A 64 -9.70 6.66 -9.24
N ASP A 65 -9.48 6.33 -10.50
CA ASP A 65 -10.56 6.15 -11.45
C ASP A 65 -11.40 4.92 -11.09
N LYS A 66 -12.71 4.98 -11.38
CA LYS A 66 -13.66 3.89 -11.03
C LYS A 66 -13.26 2.55 -11.63
N GLU A 67 -12.61 2.56 -12.78
CA GLU A 67 -12.13 1.38 -13.50
C GLU A 67 -10.91 0.74 -12.82
N GLN A 68 -10.16 1.51 -12.03
CA GLN A 68 -8.95 1.05 -11.32
C GLN A 68 -9.27 0.48 -9.94
N LEU A 69 -10.33 0.96 -9.29
CA LEU A 69 -10.72 0.54 -7.93
C LEU A 69 -10.84 -0.99 -7.74
N PRO A 70 -11.32 -1.79 -8.70
CA PRO A 70 -11.41 -3.24 -8.52
C PRO A 70 -10.05 -3.95 -8.40
N PHE A 71 -8.95 -3.29 -8.80
CA PHE A 71 -7.61 -3.88 -8.83
C PHE A 71 -6.74 -3.50 -7.64
N VAL A 72 -7.29 -2.80 -6.64
CA VAL A 72 -6.50 -2.32 -5.50
C VAL A 72 -7.22 -2.48 -4.17
N ASP A 73 -6.53 -3.08 -3.21
CA ASP A 73 -6.93 -3.08 -1.80
C ASP A 73 -6.05 -2.13 -1.01
N PHE A 74 -6.68 -1.32 -0.16
CA PHE A 74 -6.01 -0.37 0.72
C PHE A 74 -5.96 -0.91 2.14
N VAL A 75 -4.75 -1.08 2.69
CA VAL A 75 -4.54 -1.65 4.03
C VAL A 75 -3.85 -0.61 4.93
N PRO A 76 -4.53 -0.07 5.96
CA PRO A 76 -3.92 0.88 6.86
C PRO A 76 -2.94 0.18 7.81
N VAL A 77 -1.79 0.82 8.07
CA VAL A 77 -0.74 0.39 8.99
C VAL A 77 -0.21 1.59 9.78
N THR A 78 0.42 1.35 10.93
CA THR A 78 0.85 2.43 11.85
C THR A 78 2.33 2.39 12.15
N ASP A 79 2.85 1.20 12.46
CA ASP A 79 4.18 0.92 12.99
C ASP A 79 4.82 -0.24 12.21
N ALA A 80 6.07 -0.55 12.52
CA ALA A 80 6.79 -1.63 11.85
C ALA A 80 6.13 -3.01 12.08
N GLU A 81 5.54 -3.25 13.25
CA GLU A 81 4.88 -4.52 13.58
C GLU A 81 3.62 -4.74 12.74
N SER A 82 2.77 -3.73 12.61
CA SER A 82 1.57 -3.79 11.76
C SER A 82 1.92 -3.95 10.27
N VAL A 83 3.00 -3.31 9.79
CA VAL A 83 3.52 -3.56 8.43
C VAL A 83 3.94 -5.02 8.29
N TYR A 84 4.73 -5.55 9.22
CA TYR A 84 5.17 -6.95 9.20
C TYR A 84 3.98 -7.92 9.15
N HIS A 85 2.99 -7.75 10.04
CA HIS A 85 1.82 -8.63 10.07
C HIS A 85 1.00 -8.57 8.79
N ALA A 86 0.81 -7.39 8.22
CA ALA A 86 0.06 -7.25 6.98
C ALA A 86 0.80 -7.91 5.80
N VAL A 87 2.12 -7.73 5.69
CA VAL A 87 2.94 -8.39 4.66
C VAL A 87 2.97 -9.91 4.86
N ASP A 88 3.17 -10.40 6.10
CA ASP A 88 3.16 -11.82 6.42
C ASP A 88 1.82 -12.48 6.06
N ALA A 89 0.70 -11.83 6.40
CA ALA A 89 -0.63 -12.29 6.00
C ALA A 89 -0.79 -12.37 4.48
N LEU A 90 -0.28 -11.38 3.72
CA LEU A 90 -0.29 -11.38 2.26
C LEU A 90 0.55 -12.53 1.68
N THR A 91 1.74 -12.78 2.23
CA THR A 91 2.59 -13.89 1.74
C THR A 91 1.99 -15.26 1.99
N LYS A 92 1.10 -15.39 2.98
CA LYS A 92 0.40 -16.65 3.28
C LYS A 92 -0.85 -16.84 2.42
N SER A 93 -1.48 -15.76 1.95
CA SER A 93 -2.66 -15.83 1.09
C SER A 93 -2.33 -16.04 -0.39
N VAL A 94 -1.12 -15.66 -0.81
CA VAL A 94 -0.63 -15.87 -2.17
C VAL A 94 0.17 -17.18 -2.24
N PRO A 95 -0.27 -18.18 -3.03
CA PRO A 95 0.52 -19.40 -3.22
C PRO A 95 1.83 -19.06 -3.95
N VAL A 96 2.95 -19.51 -3.37
CA VAL A 96 4.31 -19.41 -3.94
C VAL A 96 4.54 -20.53 -4.96
#